data_AF-A0A2T8HR56-F1
#
_entry.id   AF-A0A2T8HR56-F1
#
_cell.length_a   1.000
_cell.length_b   1.000
_cell.length_c   1.000
_cell.angle_alpha   90.00
_cell.angle_beta   90.00
_cell.angle_gamma   90.00
#
_symmetry.space_group_name_H-M   'P 1'
#
loop_
_entity.id
_entity.type
_entity.pdbx_description
1 polymer ?
#
loop_
_entity_poly.entity_id
_entity_poly.type
_entity_poly.pdbx_seq_one_letter_code
_entity_poly.pdbx_strand_id
1 'polypeptide(L)'
;MLQSQTTLPPNHIARRPPAAAAYTLAILALSAPAAQAHEDITDAILSERFASCAAYADSYSAEVNDVQNHRRLSASLEITVNGDSCEITSNAVPNHDFNATGRFVTPLAEQRQSYSIPANPSFAASPTALSLRSDNAVFLNGVKLDLMAAGCFGVGDGRIGCNDMSSPFRYDPMAPAAGFGADEHNAHTQPDGAYHYHGNPMALFEQENPSAPSPVIGFAADGFPIFGSFIADGDNIRRATSSYRLRSGTRDGGPGGAFDGTFIDDWEYVAGSGDLDQCNGMMQDGVYGYVVTETYPHVLGCFMGTPDPSFQKRRR
;
A
#
# COMPACT_ATOMS: atom_id res chain seq x y z
N MET A 1 -34.94 -18.76 10.44
CA MET A 1 -33.84 -19.58 9.86
C MET A 1 -32.78 -18.60 9.39
N LEU A 2 -31.76 -18.36 10.21
CA LEU A 2 -30.58 -17.60 9.80
C LEU A 2 -29.73 -18.54 8.95
N GLN A 3 -29.53 -18.18 7.68
CA GLN A 3 -28.57 -18.87 6.84
C GLN A 3 -27.17 -18.42 7.25
N SER A 4 -26.43 -19.36 7.82
CA SER A 4 -24.99 -19.30 8.06
C SER A 4 -24.29 -19.07 6.72
N GLN A 5 -23.69 -17.90 6.53
CA GLN A 5 -22.71 -17.68 5.47
C GLN A 5 -21.45 -18.48 5.84
N THR A 6 -21.20 -19.55 5.11
CA THR A 6 -19.93 -20.27 5.12
C THR A 6 -18.87 -19.38 4.48
N THR A 7 -18.00 -18.79 5.30
CA THR A 7 -16.74 -18.20 4.84
C THR A 7 -15.84 -19.34 4.36
N LEU A 8 -15.43 -19.27 3.09
CA LEU A 8 -14.37 -20.15 2.57
C LEU A 8 -13.06 -19.79 3.27
N PRO A 9 -12.17 -20.75 3.55
CA PRO A 9 -10.85 -20.45 4.11
C PRO A 9 -10.05 -19.60 3.10
N PRO A 10 -9.22 -18.66 3.58
CA PRO A 10 -8.41 -17.81 2.70
C PRO A 10 -7.49 -18.65 1.82
N ASN A 11 -7.35 -18.23 0.56
CA ASN A 11 -6.48 -18.89 -0.40
C ASN A 11 -5.04 -18.40 -0.17
N HIS A 12 -4.15 -19.25 0.33
CA HIS A 12 -2.75 -18.91 0.54
C HIS A 12 -1.92 -19.28 -0.69
N ILE A 13 -1.25 -18.30 -1.29
CA ILE A 13 -0.36 -18.50 -2.42
C ILE A 13 1.09 -18.35 -1.93
N ALA A 14 1.88 -19.41 -2.12
CA ALA A 14 3.32 -19.45 -1.83
C ALA A 14 4.10 -19.78 -3.11
N ARG A 15 5.15 -19.02 -3.40
CA ARG A 15 5.98 -19.12 -4.60
C ARG A 15 7.15 -20.07 -4.37
N ARG A 16 7.61 -20.70 -5.46
CA ARG A 16 8.90 -21.42 -5.48
C ARG A 16 9.99 -20.46 -5.95
N PRO A 17 11.19 -20.45 -5.33
CA PRO A 17 12.26 -19.55 -5.74
C PRO A 17 12.70 -19.86 -7.19
N PRO A 18 13.12 -18.85 -7.97
CA PRO A 18 13.67 -19.09 -9.29
C PRO A 18 14.94 -19.95 -9.19
N ALA A 19 15.04 -20.97 -10.03
CA ALA A 19 16.21 -21.85 -10.07
C ALA A 19 17.46 -21.04 -10.46
N ALA A 20 18.53 -21.17 -9.67
CA ALA A 20 19.83 -20.60 -10.00
C ALA A 20 20.34 -21.17 -11.33
N ALA A 21 20.53 -20.31 -12.33
CA ALA A 21 20.99 -20.71 -13.66
C ALA A 21 22.46 -21.18 -13.61
N ALA A 22 22.68 -22.48 -13.72
CA ALA A 22 23.99 -23.06 -13.98
C ALA A 22 24.36 -22.87 -15.47
N TYR A 23 25.47 -22.19 -15.74
CA TYR A 23 26.00 -22.01 -17.09
C TYR A 23 26.34 -23.36 -17.73
N THR A 24 25.66 -23.70 -18.82
CA THR A 24 26.09 -24.77 -19.74
C THR A 24 25.93 -24.34 -21.20
N LEU A 25 26.82 -24.89 -22.04
CA LEU A 25 27.11 -24.54 -23.43
C LEU A 25 25.88 -24.23 -24.33
N ALA A 26 26.03 -23.18 -25.13
CA ALA A 26 25.04 -22.67 -26.06
C ALA A 26 24.69 -23.66 -27.18
N ILE A 27 23.40 -24.00 -27.26
CA ILE A 27 22.72 -24.50 -28.46
C ILE A 27 21.76 -23.39 -28.86
N LEU A 28 21.85 -22.88 -30.10
CA LEU A 28 20.86 -21.96 -30.66
C LEU A 28 19.51 -22.68 -30.80
N ALA A 29 18.71 -22.65 -29.74
CA ALA A 29 17.28 -22.88 -29.81
C ALA A 29 16.60 -21.53 -30.11
N LEU A 30 15.72 -21.50 -31.11
CA LEU A 30 14.76 -20.39 -31.22
C LEU A 30 13.90 -20.44 -29.95
N SER A 31 14.20 -19.58 -29.00
CA SER A 31 13.43 -19.41 -27.78
C SER A 31 12.07 -18.81 -28.16
N ALA A 32 11.03 -19.64 -28.12
CA ALA A 32 9.69 -19.11 -27.86
C ALA A 32 9.76 -18.28 -26.57
N PRO A 33 9.09 -17.11 -26.48
CA PRO A 33 9.01 -16.40 -25.21
C PRO A 33 8.48 -17.41 -24.18
N ALA A 34 9.22 -17.59 -23.09
CA ALA A 34 8.73 -18.37 -21.97
C ALA A 34 7.35 -17.80 -21.64
N ALA A 35 6.32 -18.65 -21.63
CA ALA A 35 5.01 -18.24 -21.17
C ALA A 35 5.24 -17.66 -19.77
N GLN A 36 4.98 -16.36 -19.60
CA GLN A 36 4.98 -15.72 -18.30
C GLN A 36 4.07 -16.57 -17.41
N ALA A 37 4.47 -16.84 -16.17
CA ALA A 37 3.57 -17.52 -15.27
C ALA A 37 2.32 -16.65 -15.09
N HIS A 38 1.23 -17.28 -14.68
CA HIS A 38 -0.04 -16.60 -14.51
C HIS A 38 -0.65 -17.05 -13.19
N GLU A 39 -0.77 -16.13 -12.25
CA GLU A 39 -1.31 -16.41 -10.93
C GLU A 39 -2.69 -15.75 -10.76
N ASP A 40 -3.70 -16.54 -10.42
CA ASP A 40 -4.98 -16.01 -9.95
C ASP A 40 -4.86 -15.67 -8.47
N ILE A 41 -4.96 -14.38 -8.14
CA ILE A 41 -4.83 -13.83 -6.80
C ILE A 41 -6.17 -13.40 -6.20
N THR A 42 -7.31 -13.86 -6.75
CA THR A 42 -8.64 -13.61 -6.20
C THR A 42 -8.70 -14.00 -4.72
N ASP A 43 -8.97 -13.03 -3.85
CA ASP A 43 -9.01 -13.14 -2.39
C ASP A 43 -7.75 -13.78 -1.77
N ALA A 44 -6.62 -13.70 -2.47
CA ALA A 44 -5.38 -14.30 -2.00
C ALA A 44 -4.78 -13.51 -0.83
N ILE A 45 -4.42 -14.25 0.22
CA ILE A 45 -3.62 -13.74 1.33
C ILE A 45 -2.16 -14.07 1.06
N LEU A 46 -1.33 -13.03 0.94
CA LEU A 46 0.09 -13.16 0.60
C LEU A 46 0.87 -13.78 1.76
N SER A 47 1.97 -14.44 1.43
CA SER A 47 2.84 -15.10 2.42
C SER A 47 4.35 -14.83 2.21
N GLU A 48 4.73 -14.39 1.01
CA GLU A 48 6.13 -14.19 0.65
C GLU A 48 6.74 -12.92 1.24
N ARG A 49 8.00 -13.00 1.67
CA ARG A 49 8.76 -11.91 2.28
C ARG A 49 9.99 -11.48 1.47
N PHE A 50 9.99 -11.71 0.15
CA PHE A 50 11.14 -11.33 -0.67
C PHE A 50 11.29 -9.80 -0.73
N ALA A 51 12.51 -9.32 -0.48
CA ALA A 51 12.79 -7.88 -0.45
C ALA A 51 12.79 -7.22 -1.83
N SER A 52 13.09 -7.99 -2.88
CA SER A 52 13.22 -7.48 -4.24
C SER A 52 11.93 -7.73 -5.02
N CYS A 53 11.46 -6.69 -5.72
CA CYS A 53 10.34 -6.80 -6.65
C CYS A 53 10.55 -7.86 -7.74
N ALA A 54 11.80 -8.19 -8.06
CA ALA A 54 12.11 -9.19 -9.09
C ALA A 54 11.61 -10.59 -8.73
N ALA A 55 11.48 -10.91 -7.44
CA ALA A 55 10.90 -12.18 -6.98
C ALA A 55 9.39 -12.29 -7.25
N TYR A 56 8.74 -11.16 -7.49
CA TYR A 56 7.32 -11.03 -7.82
C TYR A 56 7.08 -10.80 -9.30
N ALA A 57 8.11 -10.92 -10.16
CA ALA A 57 7.95 -10.79 -11.60
C ALA A 57 7.02 -11.88 -12.13
N ASP A 58 5.84 -11.47 -12.60
CA ASP A 58 4.81 -12.36 -13.12
C ASP A 58 3.64 -11.61 -13.75
N SER A 59 2.67 -12.36 -14.29
CA SER A 59 1.34 -11.85 -14.58
C SER A 59 0.31 -12.38 -13.57
N TYR A 60 -0.59 -11.52 -13.13
CA TYR A 60 -1.59 -11.81 -12.12
C TYR A 60 -2.97 -11.35 -12.57
N SER A 61 -4.00 -12.09 -12.15
CA SER A 61 -5.40 -11.73 -12.36
C SER A 61 -6.23 -11.92 -11.10
N ALA A 62 -7.37 -11.25 -10.99
CA ALA A 62 -8.39 -11.59 -10.01
C ALA A 62 -9.80 -11.29 -10.55
N GLU A 63 -10.82 -11.96 -10.02
CA GLU A 63 -12.22 -11.70 -10.33
C GLU A 63 -12.96 -11.20 -9.09
N VAL A 64 -13.35 -9.92 -9.09
CA VAL A 64 -13.87 -9.24 -7.90
C VAL A 64 -15.23 -8.60 -8.16
N ASN A 65 -15.94 -8.28 -7.08
CA ASN A 65 -17.21 -7.59 -7.10
C ASN A 65 -17.08 -6.20 -6.47
N ASP A 66 -17.55 -5.18 -7.20
CA ASP A 66 -18.05 -3.95 -6.59
C ASP A 66 -19.41 -4.29 -5.97
N VAL A 67 -19.41 -4.52 -4.65
CA VAL A 67 -20.54 -5.09 -3.92
C VAL A 67 -21.79 -4.22 -4.06
N GLN A 68 -21.64 -2.91 -3.85
CA GLN A 68 -22.75 -1.97 -3.89
C GLN A 68 -23.30 -1.77 -5.30
N ASN A 69 -22.44 -1.72 -6.31
CA ASN A 69 -22.87 -1.49 -7.69
C ASN A 69 -23.24 -2.78 -8.43
N HIS A 70 -23.13 -3.95 -7.78
CA HIS A 70 -23.39 -5.27 -8.36
C HIS A 70 -22.64 -5.49 -9.69
N ARG A 71 -21.40 -5.02 -9.75
CA ARG A 71 -20.56 -5.07 -10.95
C ARG A 71 -19.38 -5.99 -10.72
N ARG A 72 -19.22 -6.99 -11.58
CA ARG A 72 -18.02 -7.82 -11.64
C ARG A 72 -16.93 -7.10 -12.43
N LEU A 73 -15.69 -7.21 -11.95
CA LEU A 73 -14.49 -6.63 -12.53
C LEU A 73 -13.38 -7.67 -12.53
N SER A 74 -12.49 -7.58 -13.52
CA SER A 74 -11.29 -8.40 -13.58
C SER A 74 -10.08 -7.53 -13.28
N ALA A 75 -9.29 -7.88 -12.28
CA ALA A 75 -8.01 -7.25 -12.02
C ALA A 75 -6.93 -7.80 -12.95
N SER A 76 -6.00 -6.93 -13.33
CA SER A 76 -4.77 -7.32 -14.00
C SER A 76 -3.58 -6.59 -13.39
N LEU A 77 -2.52 -7.34 -13.15
CA LEU A 77 -1.22 -6.86 -12.72
C LEU A 77 -0.14 -7.62 -13.48
N GLU A 78 0.85 -6.90 -13.98
CA GLU A 78 2.04 -7.48 -14.58
C GLU A 78 3.27 -6.80 -13.97
N ILE A 79 4.21 -7.62 -13.51
CA ILE A 79 5.51 -7.20 -13.00
C ILE A 79 6.57 -7.82 -13.88
N THR A 80 7.43 -7.00 -14.48
CA THR A 80 8.56 -7.46 -15.31
C THR A 80 9.86 -6.90 -14.78
N VAL A 81 10.94 -7.67 -14.91
CA VAL A 81 12.29 -7.21 -14.56
C VAL A 81 12.92 -6.56 -15.78
N ASN A 82 13.41 -5.33 -15.64
CA ASN A 82 14.11 -4.59 -16.67
C ASN A 82 15.47 -4.09 -16.15
N GLY A 83 16.50 -4.92 -16.30
CA GLY A 83 17.81 -4.62 -15.73
C GLY A 83 17.77 -4.57 -14.21
N ASP A 84 18.05 -3.40 -13.64
CA ASP A 84 18.08 -3.16 -12.19
C ASP A 84 16.76 -2.62 -11.63
N SER A 85 15.70 -2.54 -12.44
CA SER A 85 14.35 -2.13 -12.02
C SER A 85 13.31 -3.20 -12.30
N CYS A 86 12.14 -3.07 -11.65
CA CYS A 86 10.93 -3.75 -12.06
C CYS A 86 9.93 -2.74 -12.61
N GLU A 87 9.31 -3.09 -13.74
CA GLU A 87 8.17 -2.36 -14.30
C GLU A 87 6.88 -3.05 -13.87
N ILE A 88 5.99 -2.28 -13.24
CA ILE A 88 4.71 -2.73 -12.71
C ILE A 88 3.60 -2.05 -13.50
N THR A 89 2.75 -2.82 -14.17
CA THR A 89 1.56 -2.31 -14.86
C THR A 89 0.30 -2.96 -14.33
N SER A 90 -0.78 -2.19 -14.18
CA SER A 90 -2.06 -2.71 -13.69
C SER A 90 -3.25 -1.95 -14.26
N ASN A 91 -4.47 -2.48 -14.07
CA ASN A 91 -5.72 -1.78 -14.33
C ASN A 91 -6.37 -1.16 -13.08
N ALA A 92 -5.65 -1.12 -11.96
CA ALA A 92 -6.06 -0.51 -10.68
C ALA A 92 -7.34 -1.10 -10.04
N VAL A 93 -7.70 -2.33 -10.39
CA VAL A 93 -8.75 -3.10 -9.71
C VAL A 93 -8.07 -3.97 -8.63
N PRO A 94 -8.59 -4.01 -7.39
CA PRO A 94 -8.02 -4.84 -6.33
C PRO A 94 -8.23 -6.32 -6.59
N ASN A 95 -7.60 -7.18 -5.77
CA ASN A 95 -7.78 -8.63 -5.80
C ASN A 95 -8.90 -9.13 -4.88
N HIS A 96 -9.64 -8.23 -4.24
CA HIS A 96 -10.71 -8.53 -3.29
C HIS A 96 -11.99 -7.78 -3.65
N ASP A 97 -13.13 -8.26 -3.16
CA ASP A 97 -14.39 -7.53 -3.19
C ASP A 97 -14.26 -6.19 -2.45
N PHE A 98 -14.98 -5.16 -2.90
CA PHE A 98 -14.84 -3.82 -2.35
C PHE A 98 -16.16 -3.04 -2.37
N ASN A 99 -16.15 -1.84 -1.77
CA ASN A 99 -17.30 -0.93 -1.72
C ASN A 99 -18.55 -1.54 -1.04
N ALA A 100 -18.39 -2.40 -0.03
CA ALA A 100 -19.54 -2.93 0.72
C ALA A 100 -20.26 -1.84 1.52
N THR A 101 -19.56 -0.75 1.87
CA THR A 101 -20.15 0.41 2.57
C THR A 101 -20.99 1.33 1.68
N GLY A 102 -20.86 1.25 0.35
CA GLY A 102 -21.57 2.10 -0.61
C GLY A 102 -21.26 3.60 -0.51
N ARG A 103 -20.06 3.96 -0.05
CA ARG A 103 -19.64 5.35 0.21
C ARG A 103 -19.03 6.07 -0.98
N PHE A 104 -18.76 5.36 -2.07
CA PHE A 104 -18.04 5.93 -3.21
C PHE A 104 -18.91 6.92 -3.98
N VAL A 105 -18.40 8.14 -4.11
CA VAL A 105 -19.04 9.20 -4.91
C VAL A 105 -18.96 8.87 -6.41
N THR A 106 -17.84 8.28 -6.82
CA THR A 106 -17.59 7.87 -8.21
C THR A 106 -17.43 6.35 -8.26
N PRO A 107 -18.19 5.62 -9.10
CA PRO A 107 -17.97 4.19 -9.28
C PRO A 107 -16.55 3.90 -9.76
N LEU A 108 -16.02 2.72 -9.43
CA LEU A 108 -14.71 2.31 -9.94
C LEU A 108 -14.72 2.29 -11.47
N ALA A 109 -13.66 2.85 -12.06
CA ALA A 109 -13.33 2.69 -13.47
C ALA A 109 -11.88 2.23 -13.57
N GLU A 110 -11.64 1.16 -14.32
CA GLU A 110 -10.30 0.64 -14.59
C GLU A 110 -9.37 1.75 -15.07
N GLN A 111 -8.21 1.87 -14.42
CA GLN A 111 -7.18 2.84 -14.80
C GLN A 111 -5.91 2.09 -15.14
N ARG A 112 -5.38 2.32 -16.35
CA ARG A 112 -4.05 1.82 -16.69
C ARG A 112 -2.99 2.60 -15.91
N GLN A 113 -2.25 1.90 -15.07
CA GLN A 113 -1.13 2.44 -14.30
C GLN A 113 0.18 1.76 -14.71
N SER A 114 1.28 2.49 -14.58
CA SER A 114 2.63 1.99 -14.89
C SER A 114 3.62 2.66 -13.95
N TYR A 115 4.39 1.86 -13.22
CA TYR A 115 5.40 2.31 -12.28
C TYR A 115 6.71 1.55 -12.53
N SER A 116 7.83 2.22 -12.26
CA SER A 116 9.15 1.63 -12.20
C SER A 116 9.67 1.75 -10.78
N ILE A 117 10.27 0.69 -10.25
CA ILE A 117 10.92 0.69 -8.94
C ILE A 117 12.30 0.01 -9.02
N PRO A 118 13.30 0.44 -8.26
CA PRO A 118 14.59 -0.24 -8.23
C PRO A 118 14.43 -1.64 -7.60
N ALA A 119 14.98 -2.66 -8.25
CA ALA A 119 14.97 -4.03 -7.74
C ALA A 119 15.88 -4.22 -6.51
N ASN A 120 16.84 -3.32 -6.34
CA ASN A 120 17.76 -3.25 -5.21
C ASN A 120 17.79 -1.81 -4.68
N PRO A 121 16.82 -1.39 -3.87
CA PRO A 121 16.75 -0.03 -3.34
C PRO A 121 17.93 0.27 -2.41
N SER A 122 18.29 1.54 -2.31
CA SER A 122 19.35 2.01 -1.41
C SER A 122 18.90 3.23 -0.64
N PHE A 123 19.44 3.38 0.57
CA PHE A 123 19.17 4.54 1.41
C PHE A 123 19.67 5.82 0.77
N ALA A 124 18.83 6.85 0.76
CA ALA A 124 19.23 8.21 0.47
C ALA A 124 20.02 8.81 1.65
N ALA A 125 20.75 9.89 1.41
CA ALA A 125 21.50 10.59 2.45
C ALA A 125 20.59 11.19 3.55
N SER A 126 19.33 11.45 3.21
CA SER A 126 18.28 11.94 4.11
C SER A 126 16.92 11.44 3.61
N PRO A 127 15.93 11.26 4.50
CA PRO A 127 14.58 10.92 4.07
C PRO A 127 13.97 11.94 3.12
N THR A 128 13.19 11.48 2.16
CA THR A 128 12.41 12.31 1.25
C THR A 128 10.97 12.42 1.75
N ALA A 129 10.48 13.64 1.96
CA ALA A 129 9.11 13.88 2.40
C ALA A 129 8.08 13.43 1.35
N LEU A 130 6.90 13.01 1.80
CA LEU A 130 5.77 12.71 0.92
C LEU A 130 5.25 13.97 0.21
N SER A 131 4.57 13.79 -0.92
CA SER A 131 4.01 14.88 -1.71
C SER A 131 2.65 14.49 -2.30
N LEU A 132 1.74 15.46 -2.39
CA LEU A 132 0.49 15.31 -3.17
C LEU A 132 0.72 15.10 -4.67
N ARG A 133 1.94 15.38 -5.16
CA ARG A 133 2.30 15.26 -6.59
C ARG A 133 2.73 13.86 -6.99
N SER A 134 2.85 12.93 -6.05
CA SER A 134 3.31 11.57 -6.30
C SER A 134 2.42 10.56 -5.57
N ASP A 135 2.12 9.45 -6.21
CA ASP A 135 1.63 8.26 -5.51
C ASP A 135 2.78 7.70 -4.64
N ASN A 136 2.45 7.04 -3.52
CA ASN A 136 3.46 6.65 -2.53
C ASN A 136 4.00 5.25 -2.74
N ALA A 137 3.15 4.34 -3.22
CA ALA A 137 3.49 2.94 -3.41
C ALA A 137 2.52 2.27 -4.38
N VAL A 138 2.85 1.04 -4.77
CA VAL A 138 1.93 0.10 -5.42
C VAL A 138 1.94 -1.22 -4.66
N PHE A 139 0.75 -1.74 -4.37
CA PHE A 139 0.60 -3.04 -3.71
C PHE A 139 0.59 -4.18 -4.74
N LEU A 140 0.87 -5.40 -4.27
CA LEU A 140 0.97 -6.61 -5.08
C LEU A 140 -0.39 -7.13 -5.60
N ASN A 141 -1.46 -6.35 -5.42
CA ASN A 141 -2.72 -6.50 -6.14
C ASN A 141 -2.90 -5.47 -7.27
N GLY A 142 -1.89 -4.63 -7.52
CA GLY A 142 -1.88 -3.63 -8.60
C GLY A 142 -2.56 -2.31 -8.25
N VAL A 143 -3.09 -2.14 -7.04
CA VAL A 143 -3.67 -0.87 -6.58
C VAL A 143 -2.60 -0.01 -5.92
N LYS A 144 -2.66 1.29 -6.18
CA LYS A 144 -1.73 2.27 -5.63
C LYS A 144 -2.10 2.71 -4.21
N LEU A 145 -1.09 3.18 -3.50
CA LEU A 145 -1.20 3.86 -2.22
C LEU A 145 -1.05 5.37 -2.44
N ASP A 146 -2.00 6.15 -1.94
CA ASP A 146 -1.98 7.62 -1.96
C ASP A 146 -2.36 8.14 -0.58
N LEU A 147 -1.40 8.16 0.35
CA LEU A 147 -1.61 8.40 1.79
C LEU A 147 -2.12 9.81 2.14
N MET A 148 -2.00 10.76 1.22
CA MET A 148 -2.18 12.17 1.54
C MET A 148 -3.52 12.69 1.02
N ALA A 149 -4.34 13.22 1.91
CA ALA A 149 -5.51 14.01 1.50
C ALA A 149 -5.06 15.36 0.91
N ALA A 150 -5.67 15.74 -0.21
CA ALA A 150 -5.63 17.12 -0.71
C ALA A 150 -6.60 18.05 0.04
N GLY A 151 -7.10 17.64 1.21
CA GLY A 151 -8.01 18.41 2.06
C GLY A 151 -7.31 18.93 3.32
N CYS A 152 -7.54 20.20 3.64
CA CYS A 152 -7.10 20.82 4.89
C CYS A 152 -8.22 21.68 5.47
N PHE A 153 -8.26 21.81 6.79
CA PHE A 153 -9.17 22.75 7.43
C PHE A 153 -8.94 24.18 6.90
N GLY A 154 -10.03 24.90 6.62
CA GLY A 154 -9.97 26.29 6.17
C GLY A 154 -9.58 26.51 4.70
N VAL A 155 -9.35 25.45 3.93
CA VAL A 155 -9.09 25.53 2.48
C VAL A 155 -10.29 25.01 1.70
N GLY A 156 -10.97 25.89 0.96
CA GLY A 156 -12.15 25.51 0.18
C GLY A 156 -13.26 24.92 1.07
N ASP A 157 -13.79 23.77 0.67
CA ASP A 157 -14.74 22.98 1.46
C ASP A 157 -14.08 22.02 2.48
N GLY A 158 -12.75 22.08 2.59
CA GLY A 158 -11.93 21.23 3.43
C GLY A 158 -11.61 19.86 2.83
N ARG A 159 -12.18 19.49 1.68
CA ARG A 159 -12.05 18.15 1.10
C ARG A 159 -11.02 18.06 -0.01
N ILE A 160 -10.85 19.14 -0.77
CA ILE A 160 -9.93 19.21 -1.90
C ILE A 160 -9.26 20.59 -2.01
N GLY A 161 -8.22 20.69 -2.84
CA GLY A 161 -7.58 21.96 -3.21
C GLY A 161 -6.46 22.44 -2.29
N CYS A 162 -6.19 21.74 -1.19
CA CYS A 162 -5.06 22.01 -0.30
C CYS A 162 -3.75 21.46 -0.86
N ASN A 163 -3.25 22.09 -1.94
CA ASN A 163 -2.06 21.67 -2.67
C ASN A 163 -0.73 22.17 -2.08
N ASP A 164 -0.78 23.14 -1.17
CA ASP A 164 0.40 23.60 -0.44
C ASP A 164 0.71 22.62 0.69
N MET A 165 1.86 21.97 0.59
CA MET A 165 2.33 20.98 1.57
C MET A 165 2.62 21.58 2.95
N SER A 166 2.79 22.91 3.04
CA SER A 166 3.01 23.62 4.31
C SER A 166 1.72 24.07 4.99
N SER A 167 0.55 23.90 4.36
CA SER A 167 -0.73 24.20 4.98
C SER A 167 -0.95 23.37 6.24
N PRO A 168 -1.25 24.00 7.39
CA PRO A 168 -1.54 23.28 8.62
C PRO A 168 -2.92 22.61 8.55
N PHE A 169 -3.16 21.69 9.48
CA PHE A 169 -4.42 20.98 9.65
C PHE A 169 -4.85 20.24 8.39
N ARG A 170 -3.89 19.52 7.78
CA ARG A 170 -4.20 18.55 6.73
C ARG A 170 -4.87 17.35 7.35
N TYR A 171 -6.01 16.95 6.79
CA TYR A 171 -6.74 15.79 7.30
C TYR A 171 -5.92 14.51 7.11
N ASP A 172 -5.95 13.65 8.12
CA ASP A 172 -5.63 12.24 7.93
C ASP A 172 -6.83 11.56 7.23
N PRO A 173 -6.68 11.04 5.99
CA PRO A 173 -7.78 10.40 5.27
C PRO A 173 -8.41 9.23 6.02
N MET A 174 -7.63 8.57 6.89
CA MET A 174 -8.06 7.44 7.69
C MET A 174 -8.72 7.83 9.00
N ALA A 175 -8.65 9.10 9.41
CA ALA A 175 -9.32 9.54 10.61
C ALA A 175 -10.85 9.46 10.43
N PRO A 176 -11.58 8.77 11.33
CA PRO A 176 -13.04 8.65 11.20
C PRO A 176 -13.77 10.00 11.11
N ALA A 177 -13.26 11.01 11.81
CA ALA A 177 -13.82 12.37 11.82
C ALA A 177 -13.54 13.16 10.53
N ALA A 178 -12.52 12.78 9.74
CA ALA A 178 -12.19 13.44 8.48
C ALA A 178 -13.19 13.10 7.38
N GLY A 179 -13.79 11.91 7.43
CA GLY A 179 -14.94 11.53 6.62
C GLY A 179 -14.65 11.43 5.11
N PHE A 180 -13.47 10.95 4.71
CA PHE A 180 -13.06 10.80 3.30
C PHE A 180 -13.75 9.63 2.57
N GLY A 181 -14.65 8.91 3.24
CA GLY A 181 -15.50 7.92 2.59
C GLY A 181 -14.80 6.63 2.20
N ALA A 182 -13.70 6.30 2.88
CA ALA A 182 -13.04 5.02 2.72
C ALA A 182 -13.99 3.84 3.01
N ASP A 183 -13.82 2.78 2.24
CA ASP A 183 -14.49 1.51 2.40
C ASP A 183 -13.85 0.67 3.53
N GLU A 184 -14.32 -0.56 3.70
CA GLU A 184 -13.83 -1.53 4.66
C GLU A 184 -12.36 -1.96 4.45
N HIS A 185 -11.76 -1.60 3.32
CA HIS A 185 -10.37 -1.87 2.96
C HIS A 185 -9.50 -0.60 3.01
N ASN A 186 -9.99 0.46 3.66
CA ASN A 186 -9.26 1.73 3.83
C ASN A 186 -8.92 2.40 2.49
N ALA A 187 -9.78 2.22 1.48
CA ALA A 187 -9.63 2.77 0.14
C ALA A 187 -10.88 3.50 -0.32
N HIS A 188 -10.70 4.37 -1.31
CA HIS A 188 -11.81 4.94 -2.05
C HIS A 188 -11.43 5.23 -3.50
N THR A 189 -12.40 5.72 -4.27
CA THR A 189 -12.20 6.11 -5.66
C THR A 189 -11.86 7.60 -5.78
N GLN A 190 -10.99 7.92 -6.73
CA GLN A 190 -10.79 9.29 -7.23
C GLN A 190 -11.93 9.68 -8.20
N PRO A 191 -12.04 10.97 -8.59
CA PRO A 191 -13.05 11.43 -9.56
C PRO A 191 -12.98 10.77 -10.96
N ASP A 192 -11.87 10.11 -11.31
CA ASP A 192 -11.74 9.30 -12.52
C ASP A 192 -12.14 7.83 -12.34
N GLY A 193 -12.51 7.44 -11.12
CA GLY A 193 -12.82 6.06 -10.75
C GLY A 193 -11.61 5.24 -10.29
N ALA A 194 -10.40 5.83 -10.16
CA ALA A 194 -9.23 5.10 -9.67
C ALA A 194 -9.40 4.71 -8.19
N TYR A 195 -9.49 3.41 -7.90
CA TYR A 195 -9.44 2.88 -6.55
C TYR A 195 -8.01 3.01 -5.98
N HIS A 196 -7.87 3.45 -4.73
CA HIS A 196 -6.57 3.63 -4.07
C HIS A 196 -6.70 3.54 -2.55
N TYR A 197 -5.66 3.04 -1.91
CA TYR A 197 -5.58 2.92 -0.46
C TYR A 197 -5.03 4.18 0.20
N HIS A 198 -5.47 4.40 1.44
CA HIS A 198 -4.89 5.35 2.41
C HIS A 198 -4.29 4.65 3.64
N GLY A 199 -4.41 3.33 3.74
CA GLY A 199 -3.95 2.57 4.90
C GLY A 199 -3.87 1.06 4.64
N ASN A 200 -4.06 0.28 5.70
CA ASN A 200 -4.07 -1.18 5.63
C ASN A 200 -5.12 -1.69 4.63
N PRO A 201 -4.76 -2.44 3.57
CA PRO A 201 -5.74 -2.95 2.61
C PRO A 201 -6.69 -4.00 3.19
N MET A 202 -6.47 -4.49 4.41
CA MET A 202 -7.27 -5.50 5.13
C MET A 202 -7.43 -6.86 4.43
N ALA A 203 -6.91 -7.01 3.21
CA ALA A 203 -7.15 -8.17 2.35
C ALA A 203 -5.88 -8.77 1.72
N LEU A 204 -4.68 -8.26 2.04
CA LEU A 204 -3.41 -8.77 1.47
C LEU A 204 -2.59 -9.64 2.43
N PHE A 205 -2.91 -9.64 3.72
CA PHE A 205 -2.21 -10.39 4.75
C PHE A 205 -3.16 -10.75 5.90
N GLU A 206 -2.78 -11.73 6.72
CA GLU A 206 -3.53 -12.14 7.92
C GLU A 206 -3.71 -10.97 8.90
N GLN A 207 -4.89 -10.81 9.50
CA GLN A 207 -5.23 -9.64 10.32
C GLN A 207 -5.28 -9.92 11.81
N GLU A 208 -5.49 -11.14 12.27
CA GLU A 208 -5.72 -11.39 13.71
C GLU A 208 -4.84 -12.50 14.28
N ASN A 209 -4.61 -13.56 13.52
CA ASN A 209 -3.97 -14.78 14.02
C ASN A 209 -2.71 -15.12 13.21
N PRO A 210 -1.66 -14.29 13.26
CA PRO A 210 -0.46 -14.52 12.48
C PRO A 210 0.27 -15.77 12.96
N SER A 211 0.68 -16.63 12.03
CA SER A 211 1.58 -17.75 12.29
C SER A 211 3.05 -17.41 11.98
N ALA A 212 3.29 -16.26 11.35
CA ALA A 212 4.59 -15.77 10.94
C ALA A 212 4.56 -14.22 10.82
N PRO A 213 5.72 -13.55 10.77
CA PRO A 213 5.80 -12.14 10.39
C PRO A 213 5.12 -11.88 9.05
N SER A 214 4.53 -10.70 8.88
CA SER A 214 3.71 -10.38 7.72
C SER A 214 4.47 -10.48 6.39
N PRO A 215 3.80 -10.86 5.29
CA PRO A 215 4.41 -10.83 3.97
C PRO A 215 4.78 -9.42 3.53
N VAL A 216 5.56 -9.33 2.47
CA VAL A 216 5.60 -8.12 1.63
C VAL A 216 4.29 -8.05 0.85
N ILE A 217 3.62 -6.91 0.92
CA ILE A 217 2.33 -6.65 0.27
C ILE A 217 2.43 -5.63 -0.86
N GLY A 218 3.60 -5.02 -1.05
CA GLY A 218 3.81 -3.95 -2.02
C GLY A 218 5.20 -3.36 -1.94
N PHE A 219 5.44 -2.37 -2.78
CA PHE A 219 6.70 -1.64 -2.86
C PHE A 219 6.42 -0.13 -2.90
N ALA A 220 7.16 0.61 -2.09
CA ALA A 220 7.13 2.07 -2.13
C ALA A 220 7.80 2.61 -3.40
N ALA A 221 7.56 3.87 -3.71
CA ALA A 221 8.13 4.52 -4.89
C ALA A 221 9.68 4.50 -4.92
N ASP A 222 10.33 4.37 -3.76
CA ASP A 222 11.79 4.24 -3.65
C ASP A 222 12.30 2.79 -3.72
N GLY A 223 11.40 1.83 -3.96
CA GLY A 223 11.66 0.40 -4.16
C GLY A 223 11.81 -0.42 -2.89
N PHE A 224 11.78 0.18 -1.69
CA PHE A 224 11.77 -0.60 -0.47
C PHE A 224 10.44 -1.35 -0.30
N PRO A 225 10.47 -2.61 0.20
CA PRO A 225 9.27 -3.40 0.42
C PRO A 225 8.39 -2.80 1.51
N ILE A 226 7.09 -3.07 1.40
CA ILE A 226 6.08 -2.74 2.40
C ILE A 226 5.59 -4.06 2.98
N PHE A 227 5.78 -4.25 4.27
CA PHE A 227 5.29 -5.42 5.02
C PHE A 227 3.91 -5.13 5.62
N GLY A 228 3.10 -6.18 5.78
CA GLY A 228 1.93 -6.11 6.65
C GLY A 228 2.30 -5.86 8.12
N SER A 229 1.30 -5.83 9.00
CA SER A 229 1.47 -5.28 10.36
C SER A 229 2.23 -6.14 11.36
N PHE A 230 2.50 -7.41 11.09
CA PHE A 230 3.05 -8.33 12.07
C PHE A 230 4.56 -8.49 11.94
N ILE A 231 5.26 -8.36 13.08
CA ILE A 231 6.71 -8.49 13.20
C ILE A 231 7.07 -9.61 14.18
N ALA A 232 8.27 -10.17 14.02
CA ALA A 232 8.86 -11.04 15.03
C ALA A 232 9.48 -10.21 16.15
N ASP A 233 9.17 -10.59 17.40
CA ASP A 233 9.76 -10.06 18.62
C ASP A 233 10.22 -11.25 19.48
N GLY A 234 11.45 -11.70 19.21
CA GLY A 234 11.93 -13.01 19.64
C GLY A 234 11.09 -14.12 19.02
N ASP A 235 10.53 -15.00 19.86
CA ASP A 235 9.63 -16.09 19.43
C ASP A 235 8.17 -15.63 19.26
N ASN A 236 7.84 -14.39 19.64
CA ASN A 236 6.47 -13.88 19.56
C ASN A 236 6.22 -13.18 18.22
N ILE A 237 5.04 -13.39 17.65
CA ILE A 237 4.56 -12.62 16.50
C ILE A 237 3.50 -11.63 16.99
N ARG A 238 3.73 -10.33 16.76
CA ARG A 238 2.83 -9.27 17.22
C ARG A 238 2.76 -8.12 16.23
N ARG A 239 1.77 -7.24 16.38
CA ARG A 239 1.68 -6.01 15.59
C ARG A 239 2.86 -5.10 15.90
N ALA A 240 3.38 -4.44 14.87
CA ALA A 240 4.32 -3.34 15.02
C ALA A 240 3.61 -2.11 15.57
N THR A 241 4.31 -1.34 16.38
CA THR A 241 3.85 -0.10 17.00
C THR A 241 4.53 1.08 16.31
N SER A 242 3.73 1.99 15.75
CA SER A 242 4.24 3.26 15.22
C SER A 242 4.94 4.06 16.32
N SER A 243 6.03 4.74 15.96
CA SER A 243 6.67 5.73 16.84
C SER A 243 6.03 7.11 16.74
N TYR A 244 4.93 7.25 15.99
CA TYR A 244 4.06 8.40 16.07
C TYR A 244 3.03 8.21 17.18
N ARG A 245 2.90 9.21 18.04
CA ARG A 245 1.87 9.24 19.08
C ARG A 245 0.98 10.46 18.90
N LEU A 246 -0.27 10.29 19.31
CA LEU A 246 -1.21 11.40 19.37
C LEU A 246 -0.73 12.39 20.45
N ARG A 247 -0.66 13.67 20.09
CA ARG A 247 -0.31 14.74 21.03
C ARG A 247 -1.39 14.85 22.11
N SER A 248 -1.01 15.25 23.32
CA SER A 248 -1.96 15.51 24.41
C SER A 248 -2.42 16.97 24.42
N GLY A 249 -3.64 17.23 24.90
CA GLY A 249 -4.17 18.58 25.10
C GLY A 249 -5.05 19.05 23.95
N THR A 250 -5.05 20.36 23.69
CA THR A 250 -5.91 21.00 22.69
C THR A 250 -5.11 21.77 21.65
N ARG A 251 -5.62 21.82 20.42
CA ARG A 251 -5.06 22.64 19.34
C ARG A 251 -5.17 24.13 19.68
N ASP A 252 -4.12 24.86 19.42
CA ASP A 252 -4.13 26.32 19.50
C ASP A 252 -4.44 26.89 18.10
N GLY A 253 -5.57 27.59 17.99
CA GLY A 253 -6.07 28.12 16.72
C GLY A 253 -6.65 27.07 15.75
N GLY A 254 -6.97 27.53 14.53
CA GLY A 254 -7.54 26.69 13.47
C GLY A 254 -8.85 26.01 13.89
N PRO A 255 -8.96 24.67 13.76
CA PRO A 255 -10.17 23.92 14.14
C PRO A 255 -10.39 23.84 15.66
N GLY A 256 -9.40 24.20 16.48
CA GLY A 256 -9.46 24.06 17.94
C GLY A 256 -9.69 22.60 18.38
N GLY A 257 -10.25 22.41 19.57
CA GLY A 257 -10.59 21.09 20.11
C GLY A 257 -9.37 20.29 20.60
N ALA A 258 -9.62 19.07 21.08
CA ALA A 258 -8.56 18.15 21.49
C ALA A 258 -7.81 17.59 20.27
N PHE A 259 -6.51 17.29 20.43
CA PHE A 259 -5.82 16.45 19.46
C PHE A 259 -6.50 15.07 19.46
N ASP A 260 -7.12 14.72 18.35
CA ASP A 260 -7.95 13.50 18.21
C ASP A 260 -7.57 12.65 16.99
N GLY A 261 -6.53 13.06 16.26
CA GLY A 261 -6.02 12.35 15.09
C GLY A 261 -6.72 12.73 13.79
N THR A 262 -7.70 13.65 13.83
CA THR A 262 -8.36 14.17 12.63
C THR A 262 -7.37 14.78 11.64
N PHE A 263 -6.31 15.39 12.14
CA PHE A 263 -5.28 16.03 11.34
C PHE A 263 -3.93 15.36 11.53
N ILE A 264 -3.13 15.35 10.48
CA ILE A 264 -1.75 14.85 10.53
C ILE A 264 -0.94 15.59 11.60
N ASP A 265 -1.16 16.89 11.79
CA ASP A 265 -0.49 17.74 12.79
C ASP A 265 -0.81 17.37 14.26
N ASP A 266 -1.80 16.49 14.47
CA ASP A 266 -2.13 15.96 15.80
C ASP A 266 -1.13 14.91 16.26
N TRP A 267 -0.36 14.34 15.34
CA TRP A 267 0.61 13.30 15.61
C TRP A 267 2.01 13.90 15.75
N GLU A 268 2.79 13.38 16.68
CA GLU A 268 4.22 13.71 16.82
C GLU A 268 5.04 12.43 16.76
N TYR A 269 6.15 12.47 16.00
CA TYR A 269 7.14 11.41 16.02
C TYR A 269 7.97 11.49 17.30
N VAL A 270 8.07 10.37 18.02
CA VAL A 270 8.91 10.25 19.21
C VAL A 270 9.84 9.06 19.04
N ALA A 271 11.11 9.34 18.77
CA ALA A 271 12.12 8.31 18.53
C ALA A 271 12.14 7.28 19.66
N GLY A 272 11.96 6.00 19.30
CA GLY A 272 11.98 4.88 20.22
C GLY A 272 10.72 4.72 21.09
N SER A 273 9.63 5.44 20.81
CA SER A 273 8.35 5.19 21.51
C SER A 273 7.61 3.97 20.99
N GLY A 274 7.90 3.54 19.76
CA GLY A 274 7.41 2.31 19.14
C GLY A 274 8.56 1.52 18.51
N ASP A 275 8.21 0.63 17.58
CA ASP A 275 9.15 -0.24 16.87
C ASP A 275 9.77 0.46 15.65
N LEU A 276 9.04 1.42 15.07
CA LEU A 276 9.30 1.95 13.73
C LEU A 276 10.03 3.29 13.75
N ASP A 277 10.77 3.58 12.68
CA ASP A 277 11.47 4.85 12.50
C ASP A 277 10.52 6.00 12.07
N GLN A 278 11.10 7.16 11.79
CA GLN A 278 10.33 8.34 11.36
C GLN A 278 9.62 8.18 10.01
N CYS A 279 10.04 7.22 9.19
CA CYS A 279 9.35 6.90 7.94
C CYS A 279 8.39 5.72 8.09
N ASN A 280 8.18 5.23 9.31
CA ASN A 280 7.34 4.09 9.63
C ASN A 280 7.88 2.77 9.06
N GLY A 281 9.19 2.64 8.99
CA GLY A 281 9.85 1.38 8.64
C GLY A 281 10.80 0.89 9.71
N MET A 282 11.38 -0.28 9.46
CA MET A 282 12.37 -0.91 10.32
C MET A 282 13.21 -1.92 9.54
N MET A 283 14.34 -2.33 10.13
CA MET A 283 15.10 -3.48 9.65
C MET A 283 14.42 -4.78 10.13
N GLN A 284 14.11 -5.68 9.20
CA GLN A 284 13.60 -7.02 9.45
C GLN A 284 14.45 -8.01 8.64
N ASP A 285 15.03 -9.02 9.29
CA ASP A 285 15.78 -10.08 8.61
C ASP A 285 16.91 -9.56 7.67
N GLY A 286 17.54 -8.45 8.04
CA GLY A 286 18.60 -7.81 7.24
C GLY A 286 18.11 -6.92 6.09
N VAL A 287 16.80 -6.71 5.98
CA VAL A 287 16.15 -5.89 4.94
C VAL A 287 15.42 -4.73 5.60
N TYR A 288 15.58 -3.51 5.09
CA TYR A 288 14.72 -2.40 5.49
C TYR A 288 13.40 -2.46 4.73
N GLY A 289 12.29 -2.20 5.41
CA GLY A 289 11.01 -1.98 4.75
C GLY A 289 10.04 -1.19 5.63
N TYR A 290 9.02 -0.64 4.98
CA TYR A 290 7.91 0.04 5.65
C TYR A 290 6.95 -0.99 6.23
N VAL A 291 6.21 -0.62 7.28
CA VAL A 291 5.30 -1.52 7.97
C VAL A 291 3.93 -0.89 8.09
N VAL A 292 2.90 -1.63 7.68
CA VAL A 292 1.51 -1.21 7.84
C VAL A 292 1.17 -1.12 9.33
N THR A 293 0.67 0.01 9.78
CA THR A 293 0.24 0.25 11.17
C THR A 293 -1.24 0.61 11.24
N GLU A 294 -1.87 0.33 12.38
CA GLU A 294 -3.27 0.73 12.64
C GLU A 294 -3.39 2.25 12.87
N THR A 295 -2.35 2.85 13.44
CA THR A 295 -2.28 4.29 13.68
C THR A 295 -1.39 4.98 12.64
N TYR A 296 -1.50 6.31 12.59
CA TYR A 296 -0.67 7.15 11.74
C TYR A 296 0.82 6.75 11.79
N PRO A 297 1.53 6.72 10.64
CA PRO A 297 1.11 7.14 9.29
C PRO A 297 0.47 6.03 8.44
N HIS A 298 -0.04 4.96 9.06
CA HIS A 298 -0.74 3.83 8.46
C HIS A 298 0.11 2.92 7.55
N VAL A 299 1.04 3.46 6.78
CA VAL A 299 1.98 2.68 5.95
C VAL A 299 3.39 3.28 5.96
N LEU A 300 3.57 4.52 5.49
CA LEU A 300 4.87 5.21 5.47
C LEU A 300 4.73 6.71 5.77
N GLY A 301 5.70 7.28 6.49
CA GLY A 301 5.75 8.72 6.82
C GLY A 301 6.65 9.54 5.89
N CYS A 302 7.61 8.89 5.25
CA CYS A 302 8.56 9.44 4.28
C CYS A 302 9.21 8.29 3.51
N PHE A 303 10.00 8.63 2.49
CA PHE A 303 10.85 7.67 1.79
C PHE A 303 12.26 7.67 2.39
N MET A 304 12.81 6.50 2.67
CA MET A 304 14.20 6.31 3.09
C MET A 304 15.15 6.18 1.90
N GLY A 305 14.65 5.91 0.70
CA GLY A 305 15.38 5.96 -0.56
C GLY A 305 15.02 7.20 -1.41
N THR A 306 15.30 7.10 -2.71
CA THR A 306 14.90 8.10 -3.70
C THR A 306 13.69 7.58 -4.47
N PRO A 307 12.52 8.22 -4.37
CA PRO A 307 11.33 7.76 -5.08
C PRO A 307 11.49 7.93 -6.60
N ASP A 308 11.06 6.91 -7.34
CA ASP A 308 11.14 6.88 -8.79
C ASP A 308 10.16 7.90 -9.43
N PRO A 309 10.59 8.66 -10.47
CA PRO A 309 9.74 9.65 -11.13
C PRO A 309 8.46 9.09 -11.77
N SER A 310 8.38 7.78 -12.04
CA SER A 310 7.19 7.12 -12.60
C SER A 310 5.95 7.26 -11.69
N PHE A 311 6.15 7.46 -10.38
CA PHE A 311 5.08 7.71 -9.41
C PHE A 311 4.55 9.15 -9.43
N GLN A 312 5.14 10.06 -10.20
CA GLN A 312 4.61 11.42 -10.32
C GLN A 312 3.22 11.40 -10.98
N LYS A 313 2.21 11.90 -10.25
CA LYS A 313 0.85 12.02 -10.74
C LYS A 313 0.85 12.94 -11.95
N ARG A 314 0.25 12.49 -13.05
CA ARG A 314 0.07 13.34 -14.25
C ARG A 314 -0.71 14.57 -13.83
N ARG A 315 -0.18 15.77 -14.12
CA ARG A 315 -0.90 17.03 -13.91
C ARG A 315 -2.19 16.96 -14.74
N ARG A 316 -3.33 17.02 -14.06
CA ARG A 316 -4.62 17.30 -14.69
C ARG A 316 -4.82 18.81 -14.75
#